data_AF-A0A9P6MXB0-F1
#
_entry.id   AF-A0A9P6MXB0-F1
#
_cell.length_a   1.000
_cell.length_b   1.000
_cell.length_c   1.000
_cell.angle_alpha   90.00
_cell.angle_beta   90.00
_cell.angle_gamma   90.00
#
_symmetry.space_group_name_H-M   'P 1'
#
loop_
_entity.id
_entity.type
_entity.pdbx_description
1 polymer ?
#
loop_
_entity_poly.entity_id
_entity_poly.type
_entity_poly.pdbx_seq_one_letter_code
_entity_poly.pdbx_strand_id
1 'polypeptide(L)'
;ESDKVFEGLDITESTREELLNNIKRRLTPQPIKIRADIEVTCFDYEGIDAIKTAFKEAEAVSLPDVPIRVKLVAPPLYVMITNALDKQLGIDTMEKAIVVLEESIKKSNGNMVTKMSPKAVTEADDMELDQLLARIDKENAEVSGDDDDSDSDADVA
;
A
#
# COMPACT_ATOMS: atom_id res chain seq x y z
N GLU A 1 31.34 -1.46 -0.91
CA GLU A 1 31.90 -0.11 -0.62
C GLU A 1 32.27 0.14 0.84
N SER A 2 32.14 -0.84 1.75
CA SER A 2 32.45 -0.66 3.18
C SER A 2 33.95 -0.68 3.55
N ASP A 3 34.82 -1.20 2.70
CA ASP A 3 36.27 -1.30 3.01
C ASP A 3 37.03 0.02 2.91
N LYS A 4 36.61 0.93 2.01
CA LYS A 4 37.30 2.23 1.79
C LYS A 4 37.24 3.17 2.99
N VAL A 5 36.24 3.01 3.87
CA VAL A 5 36.07 3.85 5.07
C VAL A 5 37.09 3.49 6.16
N PHE A 6 37.70 2.31 6.08
CA PHE A 6 38.68 1.81 7.06
C PHE A 6 40.13 1.85 6.55
N GLU A 7 40.39 2.36 5.34
CA GLU A 7 41.75 2.54 4.83
C GLU A 7 42.48 3.62 5.64
N GLY A 8 43.35 3.18 6.56
CA GLY A 8 44.20 4.05 7.40
C GLY A 8 44.05 3.84 8.91
N LEU A 9 43.17 2.94 9.35
CA LEU A 9 43.00 2.60 10.77
C LEU A 9 43.69 1.27 11.11
N ASP A 10 44.75 1.35 11.93
CA ASP A 10 45.50 0.20 12.44
C ASP A 10 44.71 -0.46 13.59
N ILE A 11 43.70 -1.27 13.25
CA ILE A 11 42.81 -1.92 14.20
C ILE A 11 42.94 -3.44 14.06
N THR A 12 43.05 -4.14 15.20
CA THR A 12 43.04 -5.60 15.28
C THR A 12 41.79 -6.19 14.60
N GLU A 13 41.97 -7.24 13.82
CA GLU A 13 40.91 -7.84 12.97
C GLU A 13 39.66 -8.26 13.77
N SER A 14 39.84 -8.69 15.02
CA SER A 14 38.74 -9.01 15.94
C SER A 14 37.89 -7.78 16.33
N THR A 15 38.53 -6.64 16.59
CA THR A 15 37.85 -5.39 16.94
C THR A 15 37.14 -4.80 15.73
N ARG A 16 37.69 -5.01 14.53
CA ARG A 16 37.06 -4.57 13.27
C ARG A 16 35.73 -5.29 13.03
N GLU A 17 35.66 -6.60 13.26
CA GLU A 17 34.41 -7.37 13.13
C GLU A 17 33.36 -6.96 14.16
N GLU A 18 33.75 -6.76 15.43
CA GLU A 18 32.85 -6.28 16.47
C GLU A 18 32.32 -4.87 16.16
N LEU A 19 33.18 -3.98 15.67
CA LEU A 19 32.80 -2.63 15.29
C LEU A 19 31.83 -2.65 14.10
N LEU A 20 32.10 -3.45 13.07
CA LEU A 20 31.19 -3.65 11.92
C LEU A 20 29.84 -4.24 12.36
N ASN A 21 29.85 -5.18 13.29
CA ASN A 21 28.61 -5.72 13.87
C ASN A 21 27.84 -4.66 14.67
N ASN A 22 28.54 -3.80 15.41
CA ASN A 22 27.91 -2.70 16.15
C ASN A 22 27.33 -1.64 15.21
N ILE A 23 28.07 -1.28 14.15
CA ILE A 23 27.64 -0.37 13.10
C ILE A 23 26.42 -0.94 12.37
N LYS A 24 26.44 -2.21 11.93
CA LYS A 24 25.27 -2.85 11.34
C LYS A 24 24.08 -2.83 12.30
N ARG A 25 24.27 -3.07 13.60
CA ARG A 25 23.15 -3.03 14.56
C ARG A 25 22.60 -1.63 14.84
N ARG A 26 23.43 -0.59 14.82
CA ARG A 26 23.03 0.78 15.22
C ARG A 26 22.75 1.73 14.06
N LEU A 27 23.33 1.50 12.89
CA LEU A 27 23.22 2.33 11.69
C LEU A 27 22.41 1.70 10.55
N THR A 28 21.91 0.46 10.68
CA THR A 28 20.99 -0.07 9.67
C THR A 28 19.72 0.80 9.69
N PRO A 29 19.40 1.49 8.58
CA PRO A 29 18.20 2.30 8.50
C PRO A 29 17.00 1.37 8.72
N GLN A 30 16.12 1.75 9.65
CA GLN A 30 14.91 0.98 9.83
C GLN A 30 14.03 1.14 8.58
N PRO A 31 13.44 0.05 8.08
CA PRO A 31 12.54 0.13 6.94
C PRO A 31 11.37 1.05 7.28
N ILE A 32 11.17 2.05 6.44
CA ILE A 32 10.09 3.02 6.57
C ILE A 32 8.91 2.49 5.77
N LYS A 33 7.73 2.48 6.38
CA LYS A 33 6.49 2.19 5.66
C LYS A 33 6.05 3.45 4.93
N ILE A 34 5.71 3.30 3.65
CA ILE A 34 5.19 4.37 2.81
C ILE A 34 3.80 3.94 2.34
N ARG A 35 2.86 4.87 2.39
CA ARG A 35 1.46 4.64 2.04
C ARG A 35 0.99 5.67 1.02
N ALA A 36 0.14 5.24 0.10
CA ALA A 36 -0.65 6.10 -0.77
C ALA A 36 -2.11 5.63 -0.81
N ASP A 37 -3.03 6.58 -0.81
CA ASP A 37 -4.46 6.31 -0.91
C ASP A 37 -4.96 6.73 -2.29
N ILE A 38 -5.55 5.78 -2.99
CA ILE A 38 -5.97 5.93 -4.39
C ILE A 38 -7.43 5.50 -4.51
N GLU A 39 -8.20 6.31 -5.23
CA GLU A 39 -9.58 6.02 -5.57
C GLU A 39 -9.61 5.52 -7.02
N VAL A 40 -10.10 4.32 -7.25
CA VAL A 40 -10.17 3.72 -8.58
C VAL A 40 -11.60 3.37 -8.90
N THR A 41 -12.09 3.91 -10.02
CA THR A 41 -13.44 3.69 -10.52
C THR A 41 -13.38 3.20 -11.96
N CYS A 42 -14.11 2.14 -12.28
CA CYS A 42 -14.26 1.67 -13.64
C CYS A 42 -15.73 1.27 -13.84
N PHE A 43 -16.35 1.84 -14.88
CA PHE A 43 -17.79 1.70 -15.14
C PHE A 43 -18.12 0.68 -16.24
N ASP A 44 -17.10 0.03 -16.80
CA ASP A 44 -17.27 -0.96 -17.86
C ASP A 44 -17.61 -2.34 -17.30
N TYR A 45 -18.20 -3.22 -18.12
CA TYR A 45 -18.63 -4.56 -17.74
C TYR A 45 -17.45 -5.43 -17.28
N GLU A 46 -16.26 -5.20 -17.83
CA GLU A 46 -15.00 -5.84 -17.42
C GLU A 46 -14.19 -5.01 -16.42
N GLY A 47 -14.80 -4.00 -15.79
CA GLY A 47 -14.08 -3.01 -14.99
C GLY A 47 -13.34 -3.59 -13.79
N ILE A 48 -13.88 -4.63 -13.15
CA ILE A 48 -13.23 -5.30 -12.02
C ILE A 48 -11.95 -6.02 -12.47
N ASP A 49 -11.97 -6.66 -13.64
CA ASP A 49 -10.80 -7.39 -14.15
C ASP A 49 -9.75 -6.44 -14.74
N ALA A 50 -10.18 -5.31 -15.31
CA ALA A 50 -9.30 -4.19 -15.65
C ALA A 50 -8.56 -3.63 -14.43
N ILE A 51 -9.27 -3.40 -13.31
CA ILE A 51 -8.68 -2.91 -12.05
C ILE A 51 -7.67 -3.92 -11.49
N LYS A 52 -8.01 -5.22 -11.46
CA LYS A 52 -7.08 -6.27 -11.01
C LYS A 52 -5.83 -6.35 -11.89
N THR A 53 -5.98 -6.18 -13.20
CA THR A 53 -4.86 -6.21 -14.14
C THR A 53 -3.97 -4.99 -13.95
N ALA A 54 -4.56 -3.80 -13.80
CA ALA A 54 -3.84 -2.57 -13.49
C ALA A 54 -3.02 -2.71 -12.20
N PHE A 55 -3.60 -3.27 -11.13
CA PHE A 55 -2.87 -3.50 -9.89
C PHE A 55 -1.71 -4.50 -10.04
N LYS A 56 -1.88 -5.56 -10.84
CA LYS A 56 -0.78 -6.48 -11.15
C LYS A 56 0.34 -5.81 -11.92
N GLU A 57 0.01 -4.93 -12.87
CA GLU A 57 1.01 -4.15 -13.61
C GLU A 57 1.73 -3.17 -12.69
N ALA A 58 1.02 -2.51 -11.78
CA ALA A 58 1.62 -1.63 -10.78
C ALA A 58 2.54 -2.41 -9.79
N GLU A 59 2.14 -3.62 -9.39
CA GLU A 59 2.98 -4.52 -8.58
C GLU A 59 4.20 -5.03 -9.37
N ALA A 60 4.11 -5.20 -10.69
CA ALA A 60 5.25 -5.60 -11.52
C ALA A 60 6.34 -4.52 -11.63
N VAL A 61 5.99 -3.26 -11.41
CA VAL A 61 6.96 -2.14 -11.32
C VAL A 61 7.71 -2.16 -9.98
N SER A 62 7.26 -2.95 -9.00
CA SER A 62 7.94 -3.07 -7.71
C SER A 62 9.35 -3.63 -7.87
N LEU A 63 10.29 -3.01 -7.15
CA LEU A 63 11.66 -3.49 -7.04
C LEU A 63 11.73 -4.53 -5.92
N PRO A 64 12.67 -5.49 -5.95
CA PRO A 64 12.82 -6.48 -4.87
C PRO A 64 13.11 -5.84 -3.51
N ASP A 65 13.67 -4.63 -3.49
CA ASP A 65 13.92 -3.83 -2.27
C ASP A 65 12.70 -3.05 -1.77
N VAL A 66 11.66 -2.88 -2.59
CA VAL A 66 10.48 -2.05 -2.30
C VAL A 66 9.22 -2.79 -2.74
N PRO A 67 8.76 -3.80 -1.97
CA PRO A 67 7.55 -4.55 -2.30
C PRO A 67 6.32 -3.65 -2.14
N ILE A 68 5.52 -3.51 -3.21
CA ILE A 68 4.24 -2.79 -3.19
C ILE A 68 3.14 -3.81 -2.92
N ARG A 69 2.21 -3.49 -2.01
CA ARG A 69 1.01 -4.28 -1.72
C ARG A 69 -0.20 -3.39 -1.74
N VAL A 70 -1.25 -3.79 -2.46
CA VAL A 70 -2.52 -3.06 -2.50
C VAL A 70 -3.54 -3.75 -1.60
N LYS A 71 -4.21 -2.98 -0.75
CA LYS A 71 -5.33 -3.42 0.08
C LYS A 71 -6.58 -2.64 -0.31
N LEU A 72 -7.72 -3.33 -0.38
CA LEU A 72 -9.02 -2.70 -0.49
C LEU A 72 -9.47 -2.26 0.90
N VAL A 73 -9.90 -1.01 1.03
CA VAL A 73 -10.55 -0.50 2.26
C VAL A 73 -12.06 -0.55 2.07
N ALA A 74 -12.53 0.10 1.00
CA ALA A 74 -13.93 0.10 0.59
C ALA A 74 -13.97 0.38 -0.92
N PRO A 75 -14.91 -0.14 -1.71
CA PRO A 75 -15.13 0.41 -3.04
C PRO A 75 -15.56 1.89 -2.90
N PRO A 76 -14.94 2.90 -3.54
CA PRO A 76 -13.84 2.88 -4.53
C PRO A 76 -12.42 3.20 -4.00
N LEU A 77 -12.22 3.22 -2.68
CA LEU A 77 -10.97 3.52 -1.97
C LEU A 77 -10.04 2.30 -1.78
N TYR A 78 -8.85 2.40 -2.37
CA TYR A 78 -7.76 1.44 -2.25
C TYR A 78 -6.54 2.09 -1.58
N VAL A 79 -5.78 1.28 -0.86
CA VAL A 79 -4.57 1.72 -0.16
C VAL A 79 -3.39 0.91 -0.65
N MET A 80 -2.35 1.60 -1.10
CA MET A 80 -1.06 0.99 -1.46
C MET A 80 -0.08 1.18 -0.31
N ILE A 81 0.56 0.09 0.10
CA ILE A 81 1.55 0.06 1.17
C ILE A 81 2.85 -0.48 0.59
N THR A 82 3.95 0.19 0.87
CA THR A 82 5.29 -0.32 0.57
C THR A 82 6.23 -0.12 1.74
N ASN A 83 7.23 -0.98 1.87
CA ASN A 83 8.28 -0.86 2.86
C ASN A 83 9.59 -0.60 2.11
N ALA A 84 10.25 0.52 2.41
CA ALA A 84 11.51 0.89 1.77
C ALA A 84 12.55 1.29 2.83
N LEU A 85 13.81 0.93 2.58
CA LEU A 85 14.95 1.39 3.39
C LEU A 85 15.25 2.87 3.15
N ASP A 86 14.99 3.33 1.91
CA ASP A 86 15.16 4.72 1.49
C ASP A 86 13.80 5.37 1.20
N LYS A 87 13.56 6.50 1.86
CA LYS A 87 12.34 7.29 1.71
C LYS A 87 12.17 7.82 0.28
N GLN A 88 13.23 8.32 -0.35
CA GLN A 88 13.13 8.92 -1.68
C GLN A 88 12.86 7.86 -2.74
N LEU A 89 13.63 6.77 -2.71
CA LEU A 89 13.47 5.67 -3.65
C LEU A 89 12.09 5.01 -3.53
N GLY A 90 11.56 4.88 -2.31
CA GLY A 90 10.22 4.36 -2.08
C GLY A 90 9.10 5.25 -2.61
N ILE A 91 9.21 6.58 -2.43
CA ILE A 91 8.25 7.56 -2.97
C ILE A 91 8.29 7.54 -4.50
N ASP A 92 9.48 7.61 -5.11
CA ASP A 92 9.64 7.62 -6.57
C ASP A 92 9.10 6.34 -7.22
N THR A 93 9.32 5.18 -6.58
CA THR A 93 8.82 3.89 -7.07
C THR A 93 7.30 3.84 -6.97
N MET A 94 6.72 4.35 -5.88
CA MET A 94 5.27 4.42 -5.70
C MET A 94 4.62 5.39 -6.69
N GLU A 95 5.24 6.55 -6.98
CA GLU A 95 4.74 7.48 -8.01
C GLU A 95 4.77 6.86 -9.40
N LYS A 96 5.84 6.14 -9.76
CA LYS A 96 5.90 5.41 -11.04
C LYS A 96 4.79 4.35 -11.15
N ALA A 97 4.52 3.63 -10.06
CA ALA A 97 3.44 2.66 -10.02
C ALA A 97 2.06 3.33 -10.20
N ILE A 98 1.84 4.50 -9.59
CA ILE A 98 0.61 5.30 -9.77
C ILE A 98 0.43 5.72 -11.23
N VAL A 99 1.49 6.18 -11.91
CA VAL A 99 1.42 6.58 -13.33
C VAL A 99 1.06 5.40 -14.23
N VAL A 100 1.70 4.24 -14.04
CA VAL A 100 1.39 3.02 -14.80
C VAL A 100 -0.05 2.56 -14.53
N LEU A 101 -0.50 2.62 -13.27
CA LEU A 101 -1.89 2.33 -12.90
C LEU A 101 -2.86 3.27 -13.63
N GLU A 102 -2.58 4.58 -13.64
CA GLU A 102 -3.42 5.59 -14.28
C GLU A 102 -3.53 5.33 -15.79
N GLU A 103 -2.44 4.99 -16.45
CA GLU A 103 -2.44 4.63 -17.88
C GLU A 103 -3.27 3.37 -18.15
N SER A 104 -3.13 2.32 -17.32
CA SER A 104 -3.91 1.07 -17.47
C SER A 104 -5.40 1.29 -17.22
N ILE A 105 -5.76 2.09 -16.22
CA ILE A 105 -7.14 2.41 -15.89
C ILE A 105 -7.78 3.29 -16.97
N LYS A 106 -7.05 4.28 -17.51
CA LYS A 106 -7.52 5.09 -18.64
C LYS A 106 -7.75 4.28 -19.90
N LYS A 107 -6.90 3.30 -20.22
CA LYS A 107 -7.12 2.36 -21.34
C LYS A 107 -8.41 1.57 -21.19
N SER A 108 -8.78 1.28 -19.95
CA SER A 108 -9.98 0.51 -19.60
C SER A 108 -11.20 1.41 -19.33
N ASN A 109 -11.16 2.67 -19.79
CA ASN A 109 -12.23 3.65 -19.64
C ASN A 109 -12.65 3.91 -18.17
N GLY A 110 -11.73 3.69 -17.22
CA GLY A 110 -11.89 4.02 -15.82
C GLY A 110 -11.27 5.37 -15.45
N ASN A 111 -11.55 5.83 -14.23
CA ASN A 111 -10.99 7.04 -13.66
C ASN A 111 -10.26 6.72 -12.34
N MET A 112 -9.13 7.39 -12.13
CA MET A 112 -8.31 7.25 -10.93
C MET A 112 -8.10 8.63 -10.28
N VAL A 113 -8.29 8.72 -8.98
CA VAL A 113 -8.06 9.94 -8.19
C VAL A 113 -7.14 9.62 -7.01
N THR A 114 -5.98 10.27 -6.93
CA THR A 114 -5.09 10.11 -5.77
C THR A 114 -5.59 11.02 -4.64
N LYS A 115 -6.06 10.44 -3.53
CA LYS A 115 -6.50 11.19 -2.34
C LYS A 115 -5.30 11.56 -1.45
N MET A 116 -4.38 10.63 -1.27
CA MET A 116 -3.15 10.84 -0.51
C MET A 116 -1.95 10.37 -1.33
N SER A 117 -1.08 11.32 -1.67
CA SER A 117 0.22 11.04 -2.30
C SER A 117 1.10 10.18 -1.40
N PRO A 118 2.06 9.43 -1.97
CA PRO A 118 2.99 8.59 -1.23
C PRO A 118 3.66 9.33 -0.07
N LYS A 119 3.32 8.94 1.16
CA LYS A 119 3.88 9.53 2.38
C LYS A 119 4.42 8.43 3.30
N ALA A 120 5.57 8.70 3.91
CA ALA A 120 6.08 7.86 4.99
C ALA A 120 5.12 7.90 6.18
N VAL A 121 4.60 6.74 6.56
CA VAL A 121 3.66 6.58 7.68
C VAL A 121 4.39 6.05 8.91
N THR A 122 3.93 6.52 10.07
CA THR A 122 4.42 6.08 11.38
C THR A 122 3.48 5.04 11.98
N GLU A 123 3.91 4.34 13.04
CA GLU A 123 3.03 3.36 13.73
C GLU A 123 1.71 3.98 14.22
N ALA A 124 1.70 5.27 14.56
CA ALA A 124 0.48 5.97 14.96
C ALA A 124 -0.53 6.06 13.80
N ASP A 125 -0.06 6.36 12.58
CA ASP A 125 -0.92 6.46 11.40
C ASP A 125 -1.49 5.09 10.98
N ASP A 126 -0.70 4.02 11.17
CA ASP A 126 -1.16 2.63 10.95
C ASP A 126 -2.27 2.25 11.95
N MET A 127 -2.14 2.63 13.23
CA MET A 127 -3.18 2.37 14.23
C MET A 127 -4.48 3.13 13.94
N GLU A 128 -4.38 4.38 13.48
CA GLU A 128 -5.55 5.15 13.07
C GLU A 128 -6.24 4.53 11.85
N LEU A 129 -5.46 4.02 10.88
CA LEU A 129 -5.99 3.31 9.72
C LEU A 129 -6.70 2.01 10.11
N ASP A 130 -6.09 1.19 10.95
CA ASP A 130 -6.69 -0.08 11.37
C ASP A 130 -8.00 0.15 12.14
N GLN A 131 -8.09 1.23 12.92
CA GLN A 131 -9.33 1.64 13.55
C GLN A 131 -10.38 2.10 12.54
N LEU A 132 -9.98 2.84 11.49
CA LEU A 132 -10.86 3.25 10.41
C LEU A 132 -11.39 2.02 9.64
N LEU A 133 -10.50 1.10 9.28
CA LEU A 133 -10.81 -0.17 8.63
C LEU A 133 -11.82 -0.96 9.45
N ALA A 134 -11.57 -1.12 10.75
CA ALA A 134 -12.47 -1.86 11.64
C ALA A 134 -13.86 -1.22 11.76
N ARG A 135 -13.98 0.12 11.67
CA ARG A 135 -15.28 0.79 11.64
C ARG A 135 -16.01 0.54 10.34
N ILE A 136 -15.32 0.70 9.21
CA ILE A 136 -15.90 0.51 7.87
C ILE A 136 -16.34 -0.95 7.68
N ASP A 137 -15.53 -1.92 8.10
CA ASP A 137 -15.89 -3.34 8.06
C ASP A 137 -17.13 -3.65 8.89
N LYS A 138 -17.27 -2.98 10.05
CA LYS A 138 -18.45 -3.15 10.91
C LYS A 138 -19.70 -2.55 10.27
N GLU A 139 -19.60 -1.38 9.65
CA GLU A 139 -20.70 -0.74 8.92
C GLU A 139 -21.12 -1.55 7.69
N ASN A 140 -20.17 -2.17 6.98
CA ASN A 140 -20.46 -3.07 5.86
C ASN A 140 -21.07 -4.41 6.31
N ALA A 141 -20.66 -4.94 7.46
CA ALA A 141 -21.18 -6.19 8.00
C ALA A 141 -22.61 -6.06 8.57
N GLU A 142 -23.01 -4.85 8.98
CA GLU A 142 -24.33 -4.59 9.58
C GLU A 142 -25.45 -4.32 8.55
N VAL A 143 -25.16 -4.29 7.24
CA VAL A 143 -26.20 -4.34 6.19
C VAL A 143 -26.65 -5.79 5.98
N SER A 144 -27.30 -6.36 7.00
CA SER A 144 -28.13 -7.56 6.87
C SER A 144 -29.48 -7.12 6.29
N GLY A 145 -29.59 -7.10 4.96
CA GLY A 145 -30.83 -6.84 4.25
C GLY A 145 -31.81 -8.00 4.33
N ASP A 146 -32.21 -8.38 5.55
CA ASP A 146 -33.33 -9.30 5.80
C ASP A 146 -34.34 -8.57 6.70
N ASP A 147 -34.99 -7.58 6.11
CA ASP A 147 -36.29 -7.04 6.52
C ASP A 147 -37.14 -7.00 5.22
N ASP A 148 -37.51 -8.17 4.70
CA ASP A 148 -38.67 -8.26 3.80
C ASP A 148 -39.90 -8.53 4.68
N ASP A 149 -40.46 -7.44 5.20
CA ASP A 149 -41.76 -7.31 5.84
C ASP A 149 -42.85 -7.90 4.92
N SER A 150 -43.09 -9.21 5.04
CA SER A 150 -44.24 -9.87 4.40
C SER A 150 -45.46 -9.77 5.31
N ASP A 151 -45.99 -8.56 5.50
CA ASP A 151 -47.32 -8.35 6.06
C ASP A 151 -48.12 -7.41 5.14
N SER A 152 -48.91 -8.00 4.23
CA SER A 152 -50.09 -7.33 3.66
C SER A 152 -51.16 -8.33 3.22
N ASP A 153 -52.26 -8.27 3.96
CA ASP A 153 -53.58 -8.84 3.69
C ASP A 153 -54.00 -8.78 2.21
N ALA A 154 -54.53 -9.90 1.72
CA ALA A 154 -55.40 -9.95 0.55
C ALA A 154 -56.60 -10.87 0.82
N ASP A 155 -57.59 -10.29 1.47
CA ASP A 155 -58.98 -10.76 1.54
C ASP A 155 -59.66 -10.49 0.20
N VAL A 156 -59.78 -11.49 -0.71
CA VAL A 156 -60.85 -11.54 -1.74
C VAL A 156 -61.09 -12.99 -2.24
N ALA A 157 -62.32 -13.49 -2.00
CA ALA A 157 -63.15 -14.46 -2.75
C ALA A 157 -63.58 -15.72 -1.97
#